data_AF-A0A2V8G4B8-F1
#
_entry.id   AF-A0A2V8G4B8-F1
#
_cell.length_a   1.000
_cell.length_b   1.000
_cell.length_c   1.000
_cell.angle_alpha   90.00
_cell.angle_beta   90.00
_cell.angle_gamma   90.00
#
_symmetry.space_group_name_H-M   'P 1'
#
loop_
_entity.id
_entity.type
_entity.pdbx_description
1 polymer ?
#
loop_
_entity_poly.entity_id
_entity_poly.type
_entity_poly.pdbx_seq_one_letter_code
_entity_poly.pdbx_strand_id
1 'polypeptide(L)'
;MRDVLAGVIAVALLLVAASLATTLQGFRRRRRRAHETERALGRRPIAEIPAADDLVLFTEDATCFHYGERAIEKDAIVAVRVLINGSPIAACVSRRADSRTAAAPTSFEDRPDGIARDRWDVAIETAAGTTLVECGAIRERVSQELARAVFDAVKAELERRDATETQRHGE
;
A
#
# COMPACT_ATOMS: atom_id res chain seq x y z
N MET A 1 -33.88 -28.02 -32.27
CA MET A 1 -33.45 -27.99 -30.85
C MET A 1 -32.02 -27.46 -30.68
N ARG A 2 -31.02 -27.95 -31.43
CA ARG A 2 -29.63 -27.47 -31.32
C ARG A 2 -29.46 -25.98 -31.57
N ASP A 3 -30.14 -25.43 -32.57
CA ASP A 3 -29.99 -24.00 -32.91
C ASP A 3 -30.69 -23.07 -31.90
N VAL A 4 -31.80 -23.53 -31.31
CA VAL A 4 -32.46 -22.84 -30.19
C VAL A 4 -31.57 -22.86 -28.95
N LEU A 5 -30.97 -24.01 -28.63
CA LEU A 5 -30.03 -24.14 -27.52
C LEU A 5 -28.79 -23.26 -27.73
N ALA A 6 -28.24 -23.22 -28.94
CA ALA A 6 -27.13 -22.34 -29.30
C ALA A 6 -27.51 -20.86 -29.15
N GLY A 7 -28.71 -20.47 -29.56
CA GLY A 7 -29.24 -19.11 -29.36
C GLY A 7 -29.34 -18.73 -27.88
N VAL A 8 -29.86 -19.64 -27.03
CA VAL A 8 -29.95 -19.41 -25.58
C VAL A 8 -28.57 -19.28 -24.95
N ILE A 9 -27.62 -20.14 -25.33
CA ILE A 9 -26.23 -20.08 -24.83
C ILE A 9 -25.57 -18.76 -25.26
N ALA A 10 -25.75 -18.33 -26.51
CA ALA A 10 -25.20 -17.06 -27.00
C ALA A 10 -25.74 -15.86 -26.22
N VAL A 11 -27.05 -15.84 -25.94
CA VAL A 11 -27.67 -14.79 -25.12
C VAL A 11 -27.13 -14.82 -23.68
N ALA A 12 -27.00 -15.99 -23.07
CA ALA A 12 -26.43 -16.12 -21.73
C ALA A 12 -24.97 -15.61 -21.67
N LEU A 13 -24.14 -15.95 -22.65
CA LEU A 13 -22.76 -15.47 -22.76
C LEU A 13 -22.70 -13.95 -22.94
N LEU A 14 -23.60 -13.37 -23.75
CA LEU A 14 -23.69 -11.91 -23.91
C LEU A 14 -24.08 -11.21 -22.61
N LEU A 15 -25.01 -11.78 -21.84
CA LEU A 15 -25.40 -11.23 -20.53
C LEU A 15 -24.24 -11.29 -19.51
N VAL A 16 -23.46 -12.38 -19.51
CA VAL A 16 -22.26 -12.51 -18.67
C VAL A 16 -21.18 -11.52 -19.10
N ALA A 17 -20.94 -11.35 -20.39
CA ALA A 17 -19.99 -10.37 -20.90
C ALA A 17 -20.41 -8.94 -20.53
N ALA A 18 -21.70 -8.63 -20.65
CA ALA A 18 -22.25 -7.33 -20.27
C ALA A 18 -22.12 -7.09 -18.76
N SER A 19 -22.40 -8.07 -17.91
CA SER A 19 -22.25 -7.89 -16.45
C SER A 19 -20.79 -7.64 -16.06
N LEU A 20 -19.85 -8.39 -16.63
CA LEU A 20 -18.40 -8.19 -16.46
C LEU A 20 -17.93 -6.81 -16.95
N ALA A 21 -18.41 -6.37 -18.10
CA ALA A 21 -18.07 -5.05 -18.63
C ALA A 21 -18.59 -3.93 -17.71
N THR A 22 -19.79 -4.10 -17.15
CA THR A 22 -20.42 -3.11 -16.28
C THR A 22 -19.71 -3.02 -14.93
N THR A 23 -19.31 -4.16 -14.34
CA THR A 23 -18.53 -4.18 -13.10
C THR A 23 -17.16 -3.54 -13.31
N LEU A 24 -16.43 -3.91 -14.36
CA LEU A 24 -15.14 -3.30 -14.73
C LEU A 24 -15.25 -1.78 -14.92
N GLN A 25 -16.30 -1.32 -15.60
CA GLN A 25 -16.53 0.11 -15.83
C GLN A 25 -16.83 0.84 -14.51
N GLY A 26 -17.57 0.21 -13.60
CA GLY A 26 -17.81 0.69 -12.24
C GLY A 26 -16.50 0.86 -11.46
N PHE A 27 -15.65 -0.17 -11.44
CA PHE A 27 -14.34 -0.13 -10.80
C PHE A 27 -13.45 0.98 -11.37
N ARG A 28 -13.37 1.10 -12.71
CA ARG A 28 -12.58 2.17 -13.36
C ARG A 28 -13.06 3.57 -13.00
N ARG A 29 -14.37 3.80 -12.96
CA ARG A 29 -14.95 5.09 -12.58
C ARG A 29 -14.67 5.42 -11.12
N ARG A 30 -14.81 4.45 -10.21
CA ARG A 30 -14.50 4.63 -8.78
C ARG A 30 -13.01 4.96 -8.58
N ARG A 31 -12.12 4.22 -9.22
CA ARG A 31 -10.67 4.46 -9.21
C ARG A 31 -10.32 5.87 -9.68
N ARG A 32 -10.92 6.33 -10.78
CA ARG A 32 -10.69 7.68 -11.29
C ARG A 32 -11.18 8.77 -10.33
N ARG A 33 -12.34 8.57 -9.70
CA ARG A 33 -12.87 9.50 -8.69
C ARG A 33 -12.00 9.56 -7.44
N ALA A 34 -11.51 8.43 -6.94
CA ALA A 34 -10.62 8.39 -5.78
C ALA A 34 -9.34 9.21 -6.04
N HIS A 35 -8.75 9.06 -7.23
CA HIS A 35 -7.61 9.89 -7.66
C HIS A 35 -7.95 11.38 -7.77
N GLU A 36 -9.11 11.71 -8.31
CA GLU A 36 -9.56 13.10 -8.44
C GLU A 36 -9.82 13.76 -7.08
N THR A 37 -10.38 13.02 -6.12
CA THR A 37 -10.58 13.47 -4.73
C THR A 37 -9.25 13.73 -4.03
N GLU A 38 -8.30 12.79 -4.09
CA GLU A 38 -6.99 12.96 -3.46
C GLU A 38 -6.20 14.13 -4.05
N ARG A 39 -6.27 14.30 -5.39
CA ARG A 39 -5.67 15.47 -6.06
C ARG A 39 -6.33 16.78 -5.65
N ALA A 40 -7.65 16.80 -5.48
CA ALA A 40 -8.38 17.97 -4.99
C ALA A 40 -8.00 18.33 -3.55
N LEU A 41 -7.59 17.34 -2.74
CA LEU A 41 -7.05 17.53 -1.39
C LEU A 41 -5.56 17.91 -1.37
N GLY A 42 -4.92 18.08 -2.54
CA GLY A 42 -3.48 18.40 -2.64
C GLY A 42 -2.56 17.24 -2.26
N ARG A 43 -3.10 16.02 -2.16
CA ARG A 43 -2.35 14.81 -1.80
C ARG A 43 -1.76 14.18 -3.06
N ARG A 44 -0.48 13.81 -2.98
CA ARG A 44 0.24 13.11 -4.04
C ARG A 44 0.03 11.60 -3.89
N PRO A 45 -0.53 10.91 -4.89
CA PRO A 45 -0.61 9.44 -4.86
C PRO A 45 0.78 8.82 -5.05
N ILE A 46 1.14 7.90 -4.16
CA ILE A 46 2.39 7.13 -4.21
C ILE A 46 2.11 5.73 -4.78
N ALA A 47 1.13 5.02 -4.22
CA ALA A 47 0.82 3.65 -4.59
C ALA A 47 -0.67 3.35 -4.47
N GLU A 48 -1.14 2.37 -5.24
CA GLU A 48 -2.47 1.79 -5.10
C GLU A 48 -2.34 0.39 -4.53
N ILE A 49 -2.79 0.24 -3.30
CA ILE A 49 -2.64 -0.98 -2.52
C ILE A 49 -3.89 -1.83 -2.69
N PRO A 50 -3.76 -3.10 -3.11
CA PRO A 50 -4.90 -3.99 -3.21
C PRO A 50 -5.46 -4.34 -1.83
N ALA A 51 -6.77 -4.17 -1.66
CA ALA A 51 -7.54 -4.67 -0.52
C ALA A 51 -8.56 -5.73 -0.99
N ALA A 52 -9.23 -6.39 -0.05
CA ALA A 52 -10.10 -7.54 -0.31
C ALA A 52 -11.12 -7.31 -1.44
N ASP A 53 -11.77 -6.14 -1.44
CA ASP A 53 -12.85 -5.81 -2.39
C ASP A 53 -12.61 -4.52 -3.20
N ASP A 54 -11.53 -3.78 -2.92
CA ASP A 54 -11.23 -2.50 -3.59
C ASP A 54 -9.73 -2.16 -3.57
N LEU A 55 -9.37 -1.01 -4.11
CA LEU A 55 -8.02 -0.44 -4.06
C LEU A 55 -7.96 0.69 -3.03
N VAL A 56 -6.99 0.63 -2.13
CA VAL A 56 -6.72 1.67 -1.14
C VAL A 56 -5.55 2.52 -1.63
N LEU A 57 -5.73 3.82 -1.73
CA LEU A 57 -4.65 4.73 -2.09
C LEU A 57 -3.71 4.93 -0.90
N PHE A 58 -2.41 4.82 -1.17
CA PHE A 58 -1.36 5.35 -0.33
C PHE A 58 -0.95 6.70 -0.89
N THR A 59 -1.29 7.78 -0.19
CA THR A 59 -1.03 9.16 -0.62
C THR A 59 -0.19 9.91 0.40
N GLU A 60 0.31 11.07 0.00
CA GLU A 60 1.21 11.91 0.79
C GLU A 60 0.80 13.37 0.68
N ASP A 61 0.79 14.10 1.79
CA ASP A 61 0.78 15.56 1.82
C ASP A 61 2.03 16.11 2.52
N ALA A 62 2.02 17.40 2.86
CA ALA A 62 3.16 18.06 3.50
C ALA A 62 3.52 17.45 4.87
N THR A 63 2.53 16.96 5.62
CA THR A 63 2.68 16.58 7.04
C THR A 63 2.44 15.11 7.32
N CYS A 64 1.70 14.41 6.45
CA CYS A 64 1.22 13.06 6.66
C CYS A 64 1.38 12.18 5.42
N PHE A 65 1.57 10.88 5.66
CA PHE A 65 1.17 9.84 4.72
C PHE A 65 -0.25 9.38 5.04
N HIS A 66 -1.03 9.02 4.03
CA HIS A 66 -2.39 8.51 4.20
C HIS A 66 -2.49 7.12 3.59
N TYR A 67 -3.05 6.18 4.35
CA TYR A 67 -3.37 4.84 3.90
C TYR A 67 -4.87 4.61 4.10
N GLY A 68 -5.65 4.87 3.05
CA GLY A 68 -7.10 5.00 3.17
C GLY A 68 -7.47 6.14 4.13
N GLU A 69 -8.27 5.85 5.15
CA GLU A 69 -8.66 6.83 6.17
C GLU A 69 -7.60 7.03 7.27
N ARG A 70 -6.51 6.24 7.27
CA ARG A 70 -5.48 6.32 8.30
C ARG A 70 -4.44 7.37 7.93
N ALA A 71 -4.31 8.40 8.75
CA ALA A 71 -3.22 9.36 8.66
C ALA A 71 -2.02 8.89 9.52
N ILE A 72 -0.82 9.01 8.95
CA ILE A 72 0.45 8.72 9.60
C ILE A 72 1.26 10.01 9.55
N GLU A 73 1.39 10.68 10.70
CA GLU A 73 2.18 11.91 10.80
C GLU A 73 3.65 11.61 10.50
N LYS A 74 4.19 12.31 9.50
CA LYS A 74 5.58 12.15 9.06
C LYS A 74 6.55 12.39 10.20
N ASP A 75 6.24 13.33 11.08
CA ASP A 75 7.06 13.67 12.22
C ASP A 75 7.07 12.61 13.33
N ALA A 76 6.04 11.78 13.40
CA ALA A 76 5.95 10.70 14.38
C ALA A 76 6.61 9.41 13.92
N ILE A 77 7.02 9.31 12.65
CA ILE A 77 7.64 8.09 12.09
C ILE A 77 9.05 7.92 12.67
N VAL A 78 9.28 6.74 13.22
CA VAL A 78 10.55 6.33 13.84
C VAL A 78 11.26 5.24 13.04
N ALA A 79 10.52 4.41 12.30
CA ALA A 79 11.10 3.42 11.41
C ALA A 79 10.14 3.03 10.28
N VAL A 80 10.70 2.51 9.20
CA VAL A 80 9.96 1.84 8.13
C VAL A 80 10.68 0.55 7.75
N ARG A 81 9.93 -0.53 7.52
CA ARG A 81 10.47 -1.85 7.18
C ARG A 81 9.70 -2.49 6.04
N VAL A 82 10.42 -3.09 5.09
CA VAL A 82 9.81 -3.98 4.08
C VAL A 82 9.80 -5.39 4.63
N LEU A 83 8.66 -6.06 4.52
CA LEU A 83 8.44 -7.41 4.98
C LEU A 83 8.20 -8.34 3.78
N ILE A 84 8.77 -9.54 3.84
CA ILE A 84 8.37 -10.69 3.03
C ILE A 84 7.82 -11.76 3.98
N ASN A 85 6.58 -12.21 3.77
CA ASN A 85 5.91 -13.21 4.61
C ASN A 85 6.01 -12.86 6.10
N GLY A 86 5.76 -11.59 6.43
CA GLY A 86 5.85 -11.06 7.80
C GLY A 86 7.27 -10.85 8.35
N SER A 87 8.31 -11.26 7.62
CA SER A 87 9.71 -11.15 8.02
C SER A 87 10.39 -9.91 7.43
N PRO A 88 11.06 -9.06 8.24
CA PRO A 88 11.72 -7.86 7.72
C PRO A 88 12.96 -8.20 6.89
N ILE A 89 13.01 -7.69 5.66
CA ILE A 89 14.13 -7.87 4.72
C ILE A 89 14.95 -6.57 4.53
N ALA A 90 14.36 -5.43 4.85
CA ALA A 90 15.00 -4.12 4.80
C ALA A 90 14.35 -3.20 5.85
N ALA A 91 15.14 -2.31 6.44
CA ALA A 91 14.68 -1.34 7.42
C ALA A 91 15.41 -0.01 7.25
N CYS A 92 14.70 1.09 7.48
CA CYS A 92 15.25 2.41 7.72
C CYS A 92 14.70 2.91 9.05
N VAL A 93 15.59 3.32 9.94
CA VAL A 93 15.25 3.79 11.29
C VAL A 93 15.74 5.23 11.41
N SER A 94 14.88 6.12 11.92
CA SER A 94 15.26 7.50 12.20
C SER A 94 16.39 7.53 13.22
N ARG A 95 17.34 8.45 13.03
CA ARG A 95 18.40 8.72 14.01
C ARG A 95 17.87 9.24 15.36
N ARG A 96 16.63 9.75 15.40
CA ARG A 96 15.93 10.14 16.63
C ARG A 96 15.38 8.96 17.42
N ALA A 97 15.21 7.81 16.77
CA ALA A 97 14.62 6.66 17.42
C ALA A 97 15.60 6.10 18.46
N ASP A 98 15.08 5.81 19.65
CA ASP A 98 15.86 5.09 20.66
C ASP A 98 16.37 3.77 20.08
N SER A 99 17.59 3.39 20.46
CA SER A 99 18.26 2.16 20.00
C SER A 99 17.45 0.88 20.29
N ARG A 100 16.48 0.94 21.20
CA ARG A 100 15.51 -0.14 21.48
C ARG A 100 14.43 -0.30 20.40
N THR A 101 14.01 0.80 19.76
CA THR A 101 13.08 0.81 18.62
C THR A 101 13.77 0.31 17.35
N ALA A 102 15.06 0.63 17.18
CA ALA A 102 15.87 0.10 16.09
C ALA A 102 15.98 -1.44 16.15
N ALA A 103 16.10 -2.00 17.37
CA ALA A 103 16.40 -3.40 17.62
C ALA A 103 15.18 -4.35 17.59
N ALA A 104 13.95 -3.86 17.73
CA ALA A 104 12.77 -4.72 17.74
C ALA A 104 12.49 -5.28 16.33
N PRO A 105 12.56 -6.61 16.12
CA PRO A 105 12.07 -7.20 14.89
C PRO A 105 10.54 -7.14 14.94
N THR A 106 9.96 -6.30 14.10
CA THR A 106 8.53 -6.31 13.80
C THR A 106 8.25 -7.55 12.97
N SER A 107 8.06 -8.68 13.66
CA SER A 107 7.56 -9.91 13.06
C SER A 107 6.05 -9.87 13.08
N PHE A 108 5.43 -10.00 11.92
CA PHE A 108 3.98 -10.14 11.81
C PHE A 108 3.63 -11.61 11.59
N GLU A 109 2.50 -12.04 12.15
CA GLU A 109 2.02 -13.41 11.99
C GLU A 109 1.81 -13.71 10.51
N ASP A 110 2.44 -14.79 10.04
CA ASP A 110 2.32 -15.28 8.68
C ASP A 110 0.85 -15.61 8.42
N ARG A 111 0.19 -14.84 7.54
CA ARG A 111 -1.18 -15.10 7.14
C ARG A 111 -1.12 -15.92 5.85
N PRO A 112 -1.44 -17.22 5.90
CA PRO A 112 -1.39 -18.06 4.71
C PRO A 112 -2.57 -17.73 3.80
N ASP A 113 -2.40 -16.74 2.93
CA ASP A 113 -3.24 -16.59 1.75
C ASP A 113 -2.81 -17.67 0.75
N GLY A 114 -3.70 -18.63 0.49
CA GLY A 114 -3.40 -19.87 -0.21
C GLY A 114 -2.55 -19.73 -1.49
N ILE A 115 -1.64 -20.70 -1.63
CA ILE A 115 -0.73 -20.99 -2.75
C ILE A 115 0.52 -20.10 -2.85
N ALA A 116 1.55 -20.46 -2.07
CA ALA A 116 2.99 -20.38 -2.40
C ALA A 116 3.51 -19.09 -3.07
N ARG A 117 3.03 -17.91 -2.64
CA ARG A 117 3.53 -16.62 -3.14
C ARG A 117 4.01 -15.77 -1.99
N ASP A 118 5.16 -15.14 -2.20
CA ASP A 118 5.70 -14.18 -1.24
C ASP A 118 4.76 -12.99 -1.09
N ARG A 119 4.28 -12.79 0.14
CA ARG A 119 3.51 -11.61 0.54
C ARG A 119 4.47 -10.48 0.85
N TRP A 120 4.30 -9.35 0.18
CA TRP A 120 5.09 -8.15 0.44
C TRP A 120 4.24 -7.15 1.20
N ASP A 121 4.78 -6.62 2.30
CA ASP A 121 4.12 -5.59 3.10
C ASP A 121 5.13 -4.55 3.57
N VAL A 122 4.64 -3.38 4.01
CA VAL A 122 5.49 -2.34 4.61
C VAL A 122 4.96 -2.01 6.00
N ALA A 123 5.81 -2.18 7.01
CA ALA A 123 5.53 -1.72 8.37
C ALA A 123 6.07 -0.30 8.55
N ILE A 124 5.19 0.64 8.87
CA ILE A 124 5.53 2.02 9.24
C ILE A 124 5.34 2.16 10.74
N GLU A 125 6.45 2.36 11.46
CA GLU A 125 6.47 2.46 12.91
C GLU A 125 6.45 3.93 13.31
N THR A 126 5.55 4.25 14.23
CA THR A 126 5.46 5.54 14.91
C THR A 126 5.59 5.34 16.41
N ALA A 127 5.81 6.43 17.16
CA ALA A 127 5.79 6.37 18.62
C ALA A 127 4.47 5.82 19.21
N ALA A 128 3.36 5.97 18.49
CA ALA A 128 2.03 5.50 18.92
C ALA A 128 1.74 4.03 18.54
N GLY A 129 2.54 3.43 17.66
CA GLY A 129 2.35 2.07 17.17
C GLY A 129 2.72 1.89 15.71
N THR A 130 2.40 0.71 15.18
CA THR A 130 2.80 0.29 13.83
C THR A 130 1.61 0.22 12.89
N THR A 131 1.71 0.87 11.73
CA THR A 131 0.76 0.72 10.63
C THR A 131 1.34 -0.23 9.59
N LEU A 132 0.62 -1.32 9.32
CA LEU A 132 0.97 -2.27 8.25
C LEU A 132 0.26 -1.88 6.94
N VAL A 133 1.03 -1.60 5.91
CA VAL A 133 0.55 -1.38 4.54
C VAL A 133 0.60 -2.72 3.80
N GLU A 134 -0.57 -3.32 3.62
CA GLU A 134 -0.72 -4.68 3.10
C GLU A 134 -0.60 -4.69 1.56
N CYS A 135 0.62 -4.76 1.02
CA CYS A 135 0.82 -4.74 -0.44
C CYS A 135 0.42 -6.09 -1.09
N GLY A 136 0.24 -7.13 -0.27
CA GLY A 136 -0.44 -8.38 -0.60
C GLY A 136 0.42 -9.35 -1.41
N ALA A 137 -0.21 -10.42 -1.91
CA ALA A 137 0.45 -11.53 -2.62
C ALA A 137 -0.05 -11.73 -4.07
N ILE A 138 -0.63 -10.70 -4.69
CA ILE A 138 -1.35 -10.79 -5.99
C ILE A 138 -0.47 -11.36 -7.10
N ARG A 139 0.69 -10.75 -7.33
CA ARG A 139 1.74 -11.19 -8.24
C ARG A 139 3.05 -10.67 -7.68
N GLU A 140 4.05 -11.54 -7.54
CA GLU A 140 5.33 -11.25 -6.90
C GLU A 140 5.89 -9.88 -7.30
N ARG A 141 6.08 -9.64 -8.60
CA ARG A 141 6.64 -8.37 -9.10
C ARG A 141 5.77 -7.14 -8.78
N VAL A 142 4.44 -7.27 -8.79
CA VAL A 142 3.55 -6.13 -8.50
C VAL A 142 3.57 -5.82 -7.00
N SER A 143 3.43 -6.85 -6.16
CA SER A 143 3.49 -6.71 -4.71
C SER A 143 4.82 -6.12 -4.25
N GLN A 144 5.93 -6.55 -4.85
CA GLN A 144 7.26 -6.02 -4.59
C GLN A 144 7.40 -4.55 -5.05
N GLU A 145 6.95 -4.21 -6.25
CA GLU A 145 7.03 -2.84 -6.77
C GLU A 145 6.20 -1.87 -5.92
N LEU A 146 5.02 -2.30 -5.43
CA LEU A 146 4.19 -1.52 -4.51
C LEU A 146 4.87 -1.33 -3.15
N ALA A 147 5.35 -2.41 -2.53
CA ALA A 147 6.04 -2.34 -1.25
C ALA A 147 7.29 -1.46 -1.34
N ARG A 148 8.04 -1.57 -2.44
CA ARG A 148 9.21 -0.72 -2.69
C ARG A 148 8.83 0.75 -2.85
N ALA A 149 7.78 1.07 -3.60
CA ALA A 149 7.34 2.45 -3.77
C ALA A 149 6.95 3.11 -2.45
N VAL A 150 6.21 2.40 -1.59
CA VAL A 150 5.83 2.87 -0.25
C VAL A 150 7.06 3.02 0.63
N PHE A 151 7.93 2.01 0.69
CA PHE A 151 9.15 2.04 1.49
C PHE A 151 10.09 3.17 1.10
N ASP A 152 10.37 3.33 -0.20
CA ASP A 152 11.29 4.35 -0.71
C ASP A 152 10.76 5.76 -0.41
N ALA A 153 9.44 5.98 -0.48
CA ALA A 153 8.82 7.27 -0.14
C ALA A 153 8.97 7.61 1.35
N VAL A 154 8.65 6.67 2.25
CA VAL A 154 8.76 6.88 3.70
C VAL A 154 10.23 7.00 4.13
N LYS A 155 11.12 6.19 3.54
CA LYS A 155 12.56 6.26 3.76
C LYS A 155 13.13 7.62 3.38
N ALA A 156 12.79 8.14 2.20
CA ALA A 156 13.27 9.45 1.73
C ALA A 156 12.85 10.57 2.69
N GLU A 157 11.63 10.48 3.24
CA GLU A 157 11.15 11.43 4.24
C GLU A 157 11.93 11.34 5.55
N LEU A 158 12.21 10.14 6.05
CA LEU A 158 13.05 9.94 7.23
C LEU A 158 14.46 10.52 7.05
N GLU A 159 15.10 10.21 5.91
CA GLU A 159 16.44 10.70 5.60
C GLU A 159 16.49 12.23 5.51
N ARG A 160 15.46 12.85 4.90
CA ARG A 160 15.32 14.30 4.80
C ARG A 160 15.16 14.96 6.17
N ARG A 161 14.33 14.38 7.04
CA ARG A 161 14.09 14.88 8.40
C ARG A 161 15.35 14.80 9.26
N ASP A 162 16.02 13.66 9.22
CA ASP A 162 17.26 13.43 9.96
C ASP A 162 18.40 14.36 9.48
N ALA A 163 18.49 14.64 8.17
CA ALA A 163 19.48 15.56 7.61
C ALA A 163 19.28 17.00 8.09
N THR A 164 18.02 17.45 8.15
CA THR A 164 17.66 18.81 8.61
C THR A 164 18.04 19.03 10.08
N GLU A 165 17.93 17.99 10.90
CA GLU A 165 18.30 18.07 12.32
C GLU A 165 19.81 18.08 12.55
N THR A 166 20.56 17.33 11.74
CA THR A 166 22.04 17.33 11.81
C THR A 166 22.58 18.74 11.57
N GLN A 167 21.95 19.50 10.67
CA GLN A 167 22.32 20.90 10.40
C GLN A 167 22.01 21.83 11.57
N ARG A 168 20.89 21.63 12.28
CA ARG A 168 20.51 22.45 13.45
C ARG A 168 21.37 22.22 14.69
N HIS A 169 22.03 21.07 14.82
CA HIS A 169 22.89 20.75 15.96
C HIS A 169 24.37 21.10 15.72
N GLY A 170 24.72 21.52 14.49
CA GLY A 170 26.07 21.93 14.10
C GLY A 170 26.30 23.45 14.09
N GLU A 171 25.28 24.24 14.45
CA GLU A 171 25.34 25.70 14.68
C GLU A 171 25.32 26.00 16.19
#